data_AF-A0A6N2EMY3-F1
#
_entry.id   AF-A0A6N2EMY3-F1
#
_cell.length_a   1.000
_cell.length_b   1.000
_cell.length_c   1.000
_cell.angle_alpha   90.00
_cell.angle_beta   90.00
_cell.angle_gamma   90.00
#
_symmetry.space_group_name_H-M   'P 1'
#
loop_
_entity.id
_entity.type
_entity.pdbx_description
1 polymer ?
#
loop_
_entity_poly.entity_id
_entity_poly.type
_entity_poly.pdbx_seq_one_letter_code
_entity_poly.pdbx_strand_id
1 'polypeptide(L)'
;MFEEPAQPEPRTRPDFDAWVEYCFVHGYRDWANWHNDPFEVADARETEFVWSIDPVVLAEHMIRLFESPAFIADRYSDEQIARAVWFFFSQVSSYFHEIRDCSAIPEPLRDRCIRSVATIYTDLFDRVCGKGPDDSFLGKRDYCKAIELLPDLDGAIYMIWDMDSFAYAAIRTDEVDAAFERGYAVLEAALMRCKTSACRLSALHGIGHSVRMFEESPKNDRLRALVDRFLAECEVPGWLAEYADCARFGAVQ
;
A
#
# COMPACT_ATOMS: atom_id res chain seq x y z
N MET A 1 23.04 0.15 -39.91
CA MET A 1 22.88 1.51 -39.38
C MET A 1 22.14 1.32 -38.07
N PHE A 2 22.86 1.26 -36.96
CA PHE A 2 22.22 1.17 -35.64
C PHE A 2 21.84 2.61 -35.29
N GLU A 3 20.55 2.87 -35.15
CA GLU A 3 20.08 4.14 -34.61
C GLU A 3 20.74 4.36 -33.26
N GLU A 4 21.34 5.54 -33.07
CA GLU A 4 21.79 5.98 -31.75
C GLU A 4 20.60 5.85 -30.78
N PRO A 5 20.79 5.27 -29.59
CA PRO A 5 19.73 5.21 -28.60
C PRO A 5 19.28 6.65 -28.32
N ALA A 6 17.98 6.90 -28.47
CA ALA A 6 17.37 8.18 -28.17
C ALA A 6 17.84 8.64 -26.79
N GLN A 7 18.23 9.92 -26.68
CA GLN A 7 18.60 10.45 -25.37
C GLN A 7 17.41 10.29 -24.43
N PRO A 8 17.63 9.82 -23.18
CA PRO A 8 16.55 9.64 -22.24
C PRO A 8 15.82 10.97 -22.08
N GLU A 9 14.50 10.94 -22.17
CA GLU A 9 13.68 12.14 -21.99
C GLU A 9 14.01 12.80 -20.63
N PRO A 10 14.00 14.14 -20.58
CA PRO A 10 14.35 14.86 -19.37
C PRO A 10 13.40 14.47 -18.23
N ARG A 11 13.99 14.09 -17.09
CA ARG A 11 13.23 13.80 -15.87
C ARG A 11 12.64 15.07 -15.27
N THR A 12 11.39 15.02 -14.84
CA THR A 12 10.69 16.08 -14.11
C THR A 12 11.04 16.02 -12.63
N ARG A 13 10.95 17.18 -11.96
CA ARG A 13 11.12 17.30 -10.51
C ARG A 13 9.95 18.13 -9.96
N PRO A 14 8.73 17.57 -9.94
CA PRO A 14 7.55 18.30 -9.52
C PRO A 14 7.67 18.72 -8.06
N ASP A 15 7.06 19.85 -7.73
CA ASP A 15 6.91 20.28 -6.33
C ASP A 15 6.12 19.24 -5.54
N PHE A 16 6.45 19.08 -4.25
CA PHE A 16 5.80 18.10 -3.38
C PHE A 16 4.29 18.34 -3.26
N ASP A 17 3.86 19.59 -3.06
CA ASP A 17 2.44 19.88 -2.84
C ASP A 17 1.64 19.66 -4.13
N ALA A 18 2.23 19.95 -5.30
CA ALA A 18 1.64 19.65 -6.60
C ALA A 18 1.53 18.14 -6.85
N TRP A 19 2.57 17.38 -6.52
CA TRP A 19 2.56 15.91 -6.63
C TRP A 19 1.52 15.28 -5.69
N VAL A 20 1.43 15.74 -4.43
CA VAL A 20 0.39 15.27 -3.49
C VAL A 20 -1.01 15.58 -4.03
N GLU A 21 -1.25 16.81 -4.51
CA GLU A 21 -2.54 17.16 -5.10
C GLU A 21 -2.88 16.26 -6.28
N TYR A 22 -1.91 16.00 -7.18
CA TYR A 22 -2.10 15.07 -8.28
C TYR A 22 -2.49 13.67 -7.78
N CYS A 23 -1.75 13.07 -6.84
CA CYS A 23 -2.03 11.72 -6.36
C CYS A 23 -3.44 11.55 -5.77
N PHE A 24 -3.94 12.55 -5.03
CA PHE A 24 -5.23 12.46 -4.33
C PHE A 24 -6.43 12.96 -5.15
N VAL A 25 -6.21 13.79 -6.18
CA VAL A 25 -7.30 14.37 -6.98
C VAL A 25 -7.38 13.78 -8.39
N HIS A 26 -6.24 13.49 -8.99
CA HIS A 26 -6.13 13.16 -10.42
C HIS A 26 -5.62 11.74 -10.68
N GLY A 27 -4.60 11.26 -9.95
CA GLY A 27 -3.83 10.06 -10.31
C GLY A 27 -4.69 8.84 -10.66
N TYR A 28 -5.54 8.37 -9.75
CA TYR A 28 -6.40 7.22 -10.04
C TYR A 28 -7.47 7.51 -11.10
N ARG A 29 -7.99 8.74 -11.14
CA ARG A 29 -9.04 9.15 -12.07
C ARG A 29 -8.52 9.18 -13.51
N ASP A 30 -7.31 9.71 -13.71
CA ASP A 30 -6.66 9.80 -15.01
C ASP A 30 -6.44 8.38 -15.57
N TRP A 31 -5.90 7.46 -14.76
CA TRP A 31 -5.74 6.06 -15.12
C TRP A 31 -7.06 5.34 -15.43
N ALA A 32 -8.07 5.51 -14.57
CA ALA A 32 -9.36 4.84 -14.71
C ALA A 32 -10.17 5.38 -15.90
N ASN A 33 -9.65 6.40 -16.62
CA ASN A 33 -10.34 7.14 -17.67
C ASN A 33 -11.70 7.67 -17.22
N TRP A 34 -11.80 8.08 -15.95
CA TRP A 34 -13.01 8.64 -15.36
C TRP A 34 -13.09 10.16 -15.56
N HIS A 35 -12.50 10.67 -16.63
CA HIS A 35 -12.34 12.09 -16.88
C HIS A 35 -13.51 12.68 -17.70
N ASN A 36 -13.82 13.95 -17.39
CA ASN A 36 -14.49 14.88 -18.30
C ASN A 36 -13.46 15.73 -19.09
N ASP A 37 -12.17 15.50 -18.84
CA ASP A 37 -11.07 16.27 -19.41
C ASP A 37 -10.58 15.63 -20.72
N PRO A 38 -9.99 16.42 -21.65
CA PRO A 38 -9.38 15.87 -22.86
C PRO A 38 -8.25 14.88 -22.54
N PHE A 39 -8.12 13.82 -23.35
CA PHE A 39 -7.11 12.79 -23.19
C PHE A 39 -5.68 13.37 -23.10
N GLU A 40 -5.36 14.35 -23.94
CA GLU A 40 -4.04 14.99 -23.98
C GLU A 40 -3.69 15.70 -22.67
N VAL A 41 -4.70 16.16 -21.93
CA VAL A 41 -4.50 16.83 -20.65
C VAL A 41 -4.22 15.80 -19.54
N ALA A 42 -4.88 14.64 -19.56
CA ALA A 42 -4.61 13.55 -18.63
C ALA A 42 -3.23 12.92 -18.91
N ASP A 43 -2.94 12.65 -20.18
CA ASP A 43 -1.65 12.10 -20.64
C ASP A 43 -0.47 13.01 -20.22
N ALA A 44 -0.59 14.32 -20.42
CA ALA A 44 0.44 15.27 -19.99
C ALA A 44 0.69 15.24 -18.47
N ARG A 45 -0.36 15.09 -17.65
CA ARG A 45 -0.19 14.96 -16.18
C ARG A 45 0.45 13.63 -15.80
N GLU A 46 0.05 12.52 -16.43
CA GLU A 46 0.67 11.22 -16.18
C GLU A 46 2.15 11.25 -16.55
N THR A 47 2.52 11.84 -17.70
CA THR A 47 3.92 12.06 -18.05
C THR A 47 4.64 12.85 -16.96
N GLU A 48 4.09 13.99 -16.54
CA GLU A 48 4.73 14.87 -15.55
C GLU A 48 4.92 14.22 -14.18
N PHE A 49 3.91 13.54 -13.66
CA PHE A 49 3.85 13.07 -12.27
C PHE A 49 4.08 11.57 -12.09
N VAL A 50 4.06 10.78 -13.16
CA VAL A 50 4.24 9.31 -13.11
C VAL A 50 5.47 8.88 -13.90
N TRP A 51 5.49 9.16 -15.20
CA TRP A 51 6.47 8.53 -16.10
C TRP A 51 7.82 9.25 -16.14
N SER A 52 7.82 10.58 -16.00
CA SER A 52 9.02 11.39 -16.13
C SER A 52 9.62 11.80 -14.79
N ILE A 53 8.99 11.52 -13.64
CA ILE A 53 9.53 11.95 -12.35
C ILE A 53 10.93 11.37 -12.11
N ASP A 54 11.83 12.19 -11.58
CA ASP A 54 13.13 11.75 -11.09
C ASP A 54 12.93 10.70 -9.98
N PRO A 55 13.50 9.49 -10.09
CA PRO A 55 13.23 8.40 -9.15
C PRO A 55 13.63 8.71 -7.69
N VAL A 56 14.68 9.51 -7.49
CA VAL A 56 15.10 9.92 -6.14
C VAL A 56 14.11 10.93 -5.57
N VAL A 57 13.64 11.87 -6.39
CA VAL A 57 12.58 12.82 -5.98
C VAL A 57 11.28 12.08 -5.65
N LEU A 58 10.88 11.08 -6.45
CA LEU A 58 9.73 10.23 -6.15
C LEU A 58 9.87 9.57 -4.77
N ALA A 59 11.03 8.97 -4.49
CA ALA A 59 11.30 8.33 -3.20
C ALA A 59 11.23 9.33 -2.03
N GLU A 60 11.82 10.51 -2.19
CA GLU A 60 11.78 11.58 -1.19
C GLU A 60 10.34 12.07 -0.93
N HIS A 61 9.54 12.23 -1.98
CA HIS A 61 8.13 12.62 -1.86
C HIS A 61 7.30 11.54 -1.16
N MET A 62 7.44 10.27 -1.54
CA MET A 62 6.76 9.17 -0.87
C MET A 62 7.15 9.09 0.62
N ILE A 63 8.45 9.18 0.94
CA ILE A 63 8.92 9.21 2.33
C ILE A 63 8.29 10.38 3.09
N ARG A 64 8.36 11.61 2.53
CA ARG A 64 7.84 12.82 3.18
C ARG A 64 6.34 12.72 3.44
N LEU A 65 5.58 12.18 2.50
CA LEU A 65 4.14 11.97 2.65
C LEU A 65 3.85 10.92 3.73
N PHE A 66 4.53 9.78 3.66
CA PHE A 66 4.23 8.60 4.48
C PHE A 66 4.72 8.73 5.92
N GLU A 67 5.79 9.49 6.19
CA GLU A 67 6.26 9.79 7.55
C GLU A 67 5.45 10.88 8.26
N SER A 68 4.59 11.61 7.55
CA SER A 68 3.75 12.66 8.15
C SER A 68 2.38 12.74 7.47
N PRO A 69 1.59 11.64 7.48
CA PRO A 69 0.37 11.55 6.69
C PRO A 69 -0.85 12.21 7.37
N ALA A 70 -0.71 12.69 8.61
CA ALA A 70 -1.82 13.15 9.43
C ALA A 70 -2.68 14.25 8.77
N PHE A 71 -2.07 15.14 7.99
CA PHE A 71 -2.77 16.24 7.31
C PHE A 71 -3.74 15.74 6.21
N ILE A 72 -3.53 14.53 5.69
CA ILE A 72 -4.35 13.95 4.61
C ILE A 72 -5.79 13.80 5.08
N ALA A 73 -6.00 13.34 6.31
CA ALA A 73 -7.34 13.15 6.89
C ALA A 73 -8.17 14.43 7.00
N ASP A 74 -7.50 15.58 7.07
CA ASP A 74 -8.16 16.89 7.17
C ASP A 74 -8.33 17.57 5.80
N ARG A 75 -7.56 17.15 4.79
CA ARG A 75 -7.52 17.77 3.45
C ARG A 75 -8.32 17.00 2.40
N TYR A 76 -8.42 15.69 2.51
CA TYR A 76 -9.01 14.82 1.49
C TYR A 76 -10.15 13.99 2.07
N SER A 77 -11.18 13.77 1.25
CA SER A 77 -12.31 12.89 1.60
C SER A 77 -11.90 11.42 1.63
N ASP A 78 -12.67 10.58 2.34
CA ASP A 78 -12.43 9.13 2.40
C ASP A 78 -12.37 8.50 0.98
N GLU A 79 -13.18 8.98 0.04
CA GLU A 79 -13.16 8.55 -1.38
C GLU A 79 -11.85 8.92 -2.09
N GLN A 80 -11.34 10.14 -1.87
CA GLN A 80 -10.06 10.58 -2.43
C GLN A 80 -8.89 9.78 -1.83
N ILE A 81 -8.92 9.51 -0.53
CA ILE A 81 -7.92 8.68 0.14
C ILE A 81 -7.96 7.26 -0.42
N ALA A 82 -9.15 6.66 -0.58
CA ALA A 82 -9.31 5.33 -1.15
C ALA A 82 -8.71 5.23 -2.56
N ARG A 83 -8.99 6.22 -3.41
CA ARG A 83 -8.40 6.32 -4.76
C ARG A 83 -6.89 6.49 -4.74
N ALA A 84 -6.38 7.33 -3.84
CA ALA A 84 -4.93 7.50 -3.68
C ALA A 84 -4.25 6.21 -3.23
N VAL A 85 -4.88 5.41 -2.36
CA VAL A 85 -4.38 4.07 -1.98
C VAL A 85 -4.28 3.18 -3.22
N TRP A 86 -5.34 3.09 -4.02
CA TRP A 86 -5.28 2.36 -5.29
C TRP A 86 -4.18 2.88 -6.21
N PHE A 87 -4.02 4.20 -6.31
CA PHE A 87 -2.97 4.81 -7.13
C PHE A 87 -1.56 4.45 -6.64
N PHE A 88 -1.26 4.62 -5.36
CA PHE A 88 0.07 4.42 -4.79
C PHE A 88 0.51 2.95 -4.76
N PHE A 89 -0.39 2.05 -4.34
CA PHE A 89 -0.03 0.67 -3.99
C PHE A 89 -0.19 -0.31 -5.16
N SER A 90 -0.85 0.10 -6.24
CA SER A 90 -1.05 -0.74 -7.42
C SER A 90 -0.12 -0.44 -8.58
N GLN A 91 -0.23 -1.28 -9.61
CA GLN A 91 0.49 -1.12 -10.87
C GLN A 91 0.13 0.17 -11.62
N VAL A 92 -0.93 0.88 -11.20
CA VAL A 92 -1.37 2.15 -11.78
C VAL A 92 -0.24 3.19 -11.82
N SER A 93 0.37 3.48 -10.67
CA SER A 93 1.51 4.40 -10.62
C SER A 93 2.85 3.70 -10.86
N SER A 94 2.90 2.39 -10.58
CA SER A 94 4.14 1.61 -10.53
C SER A 94 5.22 2.20 -9.61
N TYR A 95 4.85 3.09 -8.68
CA TYR A 95 5.82 3.76 -7.81
C TYR A 95 6.63 2.78 -6.98
N PHE A 96 6.01 1.77 -6.37
CA PHE A 96 6.76 0.78 -5.61
C PHE A 96 7.62 -0.14 -6.48
N HIS A 97 7.30 -0.33 -7.77
CA HIS A 97 8.21 -0.99 -8.71
C HIS A 97 9.45 -0.12 -8.97
N GLU A 98 9.27 1.19 -9.18
CA GLU A 98 10.40 2.12 -9.36
C GLU A 98 11.28 2.17 -8.11
N ILE A 99 10.67 2.29 -6.91
CA ILE A 99 11.38 2.25 -5.62
C ILE A 99 12.21 0.97 -5.48
N ARG A 100 11.67 -0.17 -5.90
CA ARG A 100 12.33 -1.47 -5.81
C ARG A 100 13.48 -1.62 -6.80
N ASP A 101 13.24 -1.33 -8.07
CA ASP A 101 14.12 -1.77 -9.16
C ASP A 101 15.09 -0.68 -9.64
N CYS A 102 14.76 0.59 -9.43
CA CYS A 102 15.54 1.69 -9.99
C CYS A 102 16.88 1.86 -9.26
N SER A 103 17.98 1.47 -9.91
CA SER A 103 19.34 1.53 -9.35
C SER A 103 19.81 2.93 -8.97
N ALA A 104 19.12 3.98 -9.45
CA ALA A 104 19.38 5.36 -9.05
C ALA A 104 18.95 5.66 -7.60
N ILE A 105 18.00 4.89 -7.04
CA ILE A 105 17.51 5.08 -5.66
C ILE A 105 18.41 4.31 -4.69
N PRO A 106 19.13 4.99 -3.78
CA PRO A 106 19.98 4.33 -2.77
C PRO A 106 19.18 3.43 -1.82
N GLU A 107 19.78 2.31 -1.42
CA GLU A 107 19.17 1.32 -0.52
C GLU A 107 18.58 1.91 0.78
N PRO A 108 19.24 2.88 1.46
CA PRO A 108 18.65 3.50 2.65
C PRO A 108 17.34 4.26 2.38
N LEU A 109 17.17 4.83 1.18
CA LEU A 109 15.91 5.49 0.81
C LEU A 109 14.82 4.45 0.51
N ARG A 110 15.16 3.33 -0.12
CA ARG A 110 14.22 2.23 -0.36
C ARG A 110 13.69 1.65 0.96
N ASP A 111 14.60 1.36 1.89
CA ASP A 111 14.26 0.87 3.23
C ASP A 111 13.32 1.84 3.97
N ARG A 112 13.70 3.13 3.99
CA ARG A 112 12.92 4.18 4.64
C ARG A 112 11.53 4.35 4.02
N CYS A 113 11.43 4.32 2.69
CA CYS A 113 10.16 4.44 1.97
C CYS A 113 9.22 3.27 2.23
N ILE A 114 9.72 2.03 2.28
CA ILE A 114 8.86 0.87 2.58
C ILE A 114 8.43 0.91 4.04
N ARG A 115 9.36 1.21 4.96
CA ARG A 115 9.05 1.28 6.40
C ARG A 115 8.09 2.40 6.75
N SER A 116 8.10 3.53 6.03
CA SER A 116 7.19 4.64 6.31
C SER A 116 5.73 4.29 6.05
N VAL A 117 5.42 3.25 5.27
CA VAL A 117 4.05 2.72 5.11
C VAL A 117 3.44 2.32 6.47
N ALA A 118 4.26 1.85 7.42
CA ALA A 118 3.80 1.58 8.78
C ALA A 118 3.17 2.82 9.45
N THR A 119 3.71 4.01 9.17
CA THR A 119 3.20 5.28 9.71
C THR A 119 1.90 5.68 9.03
N ILE A 120 1.69 5.38 7.75
CA ILE A 120 0.38 5.57 7.09
C ILE A 120 -0.69 4.75 7.80
N TYR A 121 -0.40 3.48 8.10
CA TYR A 121 -1.33 2.65 8.86
C TYR A 121 -1.68 3.28 10.20
N THR A 122 -0.69 3.66 11.00
CA THR A 122 -0.94 4.10 12.38
C THR A 122 -1.44 5.53 12.51
N ASP A 123 -1.06 6.43 11.60
CA ASP A 123 -1.28 7.87 11.76
C ASP A 123 -2.34 8.41 10.79
N LEU A 124 -2.63 7.68 9.71
CA LEU A 124 -3.72 8.00 8.78
C LEU A 124 -4.82 6.96 8.85
N PHE A 125 -4.58 5.72 8.39
CA PHE A 125 -5.65 4.73 8.20
C PHE A 125 -6.39 4.42 9.49
N ASP A 126 -5.68 4.25 10.61
CA ASP A 126 -6.31 4.00 11.91
C ASP A 126 -7.21 5.18 12.40
N ARG A 127 -7.02 6.38 11.84
CA ARG A 127 -7.85 7.56 12.11
C ARG A 127 -9.08 7.62 11.20
N VAL A 128 -8.96 7.19 9.95
CA VAL A 128 -10.00 7.40 8.91
C VAL A 128 -10.87 6.17 8.64
N CYS A 129 -10.42 4.97 9.03
CA CYS A 129 -11.16 3.72 8.89
C CYS A 129 -12.15 3.48 10.03
N GLY A 130 -13.02 2.46 9.87
CA GLY A 130 -13.84 1.94 10.97
C GLY A 130 -14.95 2.89 11.44
N LYS A 131 -15.38 3.84 10.60
CA LYS A 131 -16.44 4.82 10.91
C LYS A 131 -17.87 4.25 10.81
N GLY A 132 -18.03 2.96 10.52
CA GLY A 132 -19.34 2.30 10.37
C GLY A 132 -20.01 1.99 11.72
N PRO A 133 -21.36 2.00 11.80
CA PRO A 133 -22.11 1.71 13.03
C PRO A 133 -21.91 0.28 13.53
N ASP A 134 -21.47 -0.61 12.65
CA ASP A 134 -20.85 -1.86 13.01
C ASP A 134 -19.48 -1.89 12.32
N ASP A 135 -18.41 -2.12 13.07
CA ASP A 135 -17.07 -2.52 12.57
C ASP A 135 -17.14 -3.93 11.91
N SER A 136 -18.28 -4.23 11.29
CA SER A 136 -18.78 -5.52 10.83
C SER A 136 -19.23 -5.46 9.37
N PHE A 137 -18.87 -4.44 8.60
CA PHE A 137 -19.13 -4.47 7.14
C PHE A 137 -18.56 -5.76 6.52
N LEU A 138 -17.47 -6.30 7.10
CA LEU A 138 -16.87 -7.59 6.77
C LEU A 138 -17.35 -8.76 7.65
N GLY A 139 -18.13 -8.50 8.70
CA GLY A 139 -18.72 -9.50 9.60
C GLY A 139 -19.86 -10.33 8.97
N LYS A 140 -20.30 -10.00 7.75
CA LYS A 140 -21.35 -10.73 7.01
C LYS A 140 -20.76 -11.69 5.98
N ARG A 141 -20.00 -12.70 6.41
CA ARG A 141 -19.79 -14.06 5.81
C ARG A 141 -19.55 -14.22 4.31
N ASP A 142 -19.41 -13.17 3.53
CA ASP A 142 -19.19 -13.20 2.09
C ASP A 142 -18.05 -12.22 1.78
N TYR A 143 -16.86 -12.53 2.33
CA TYR A 143 -15.64 -11.76 2.12
C TYR A 143 -15.38 -11.50 0.61
N CYS A 144 -15.78 -12.46 -0.24
CA CYS A 144 -15.77 -12.33 -1.71
C CYS A 144 -16.68 -11.23 -2.26
N LYS A 145 -17.83 -10.94 -1.63
CA LYS A 145 -18.77 -9.90 -2.10
C LYS A 145 -18.47 -8.51 -1.54
N ALA A 146 -17.72 -8.41 -0.46
CA ALA A 146 -17.22 -7.11 0.00
C ALA A 146 -16.27 -6.48 -1.02
N ILE A 147 -15.49 -7.30 -1.73
CA ILE A 147 -14.64 -6.91 -2.86
C ILE A 147 -15.48 -6.37 -4.04
N GLU A 148 -16.74 -6.77 -4.20
CA GLU A 148 -17.61 -6.26 -5.28
C GLU A 148 -18.22 -4.87 -4.96
N LEU A 149 -18.01 -4.33 -3.75
CA LEU A 149 -18.57 -3.04 -3.31
C LEU A 149 -17.54 -1.90 -3.23
N LEU A 150 -16.36 -2.08 -3.87
CA LEU A 150 -15.31 -1.09 -4.09
C LEU A 150 -15.90 0.25 -4.57
N PRO A 151 -16.05 1.23 -3.65
CA PRO A 151 -14.98 2.22 -3.51
C PRO A 151 -14.85 2.76 -2.07
N ASP A 152 -15.13 1.94 -1.04
CA ASP A 152 -14.89 2.39 0.32
C ASP A 152 -13.39 2.30 0.71
N LEU A 153 -13.01 3.14 1.66
CA LEU A 153 -11.62 3.29 2.10
C LEU A 153 -11.10 2.00 2.74
N ASP A 154 -11.93 1.32 3.52
CA ASP A 154 -11.57 0.07 4.20
C ASP A 154 -11.25 -1.04 3.19
N GLY A 155 -12.01 -1.14 2.09
CA GLY A 155 -11.73 -2.06 0.98
C GLY A 155 -10.45 -1.71 0.22
N ALA A 156 -10.16 -0.43 -0.01
CA ALA A 156 -8.89 -0.03 -0.64
C ALA A 156 -7.68 -0.42 0.23
N ILE A 157 -7.79 -0.28 1.55
CA ILE A 157 -6.72 -0.63 2.49
C ILE A 157 -6.55 -2.15 2.60
N TYR A 158 -7.65 -2.92 2.59
CA TYR A 158 -7.61 -4.38 2.51
C TYR A 158 -6.75 -4.85 1.33
N MET A 159 -6.95 -4.26 0.15
CA MET A 159 -6.33 -4.67 -1.10
C MET A 159 -4.85 -4.27 -1.26
N ILE A 160 -4.25 -3.52 -0.32
CA ILE A 160 -2.85 -3.03 -0.43
C ILE A 160 -1.86 -4.16 -0.75
N TRP A 161 -2.11 -5.37 -0.23
CA TRP A 161 -1.25 -6.53 -0.43
C TRP A 161 -1.56 -7.34 -1.70
N ASP A 162 -2.74 -7.18 -2.31
CA ASP A 162 -3.12 -7.79 -3.60
C ASP A 162 -2.79 -6.94 -4.81
N MET A 163 -2.54 -5.65 -4.60
CA MET A 163 -2.25 -4.70 -5.68
C MET A 163 -0.87 -4.93 -6.35
N ASP A 164 -0.16 -5.99 -5.96
CA ASP A 164 1.15 -6.49 -6.39
C ASP A 164 2.32 -5.52 -6.19
N SER A 165 2.18 -4.22 -6.45
CA SER A 165 3.33 -3.30 -6.46
C SER A 165 4.04 -3.22 -5.11
N PHE A 166 3.26 -3.10 -4.03
CA PHE A 166 3.82 -3.01 -2.69
C PHE A 166 4.25 -4.35 -2.11
N ALA A 167 3.44 -5.40 -2.22
CA ALA A 167 3.78 -6.71 -1.65
C ALA A 167 5.13 -7.23 -2.19
N TYR A 168 5.36 -7.11 -3.51
CA TYR A 168 6.64 -7.49 -4.11
C TYR A 168 7.80 -6.56 -3.71
N ALA A 169 7.57 -5.28 -3.47
CA ALA A 169 8.60 -4.36 -3.00
C ALA A 169 8.96 -4.59 -1.53
N ALA A 170 7.96 -4.90 -0.70
CA ALA A 170 8.09 -5.03 0.74
C ALA A 170 8.53 -6.43 1.19
N ILE A 171 8.23 -7.48 0.42
CA ILE A 171 8.45 -8.87 0.79
C ILE A 171 8.94 -9.65 -0.44
N ARG A 172 10.27 -9.77 -0.58
CA ARG A 172 10.91 -10.52 -1.67
C ARG A 172 11.21 -11.96 -1.29
N THR A 173 11.05 -12.88 -2.24
CA THR A 173 11.41 -14.30 -2.11
C THR A 173 12.87 -14.60 -2.41
N ASP A 174 13.51 -13.74 -3.21
CA ASP A 174 14.85 -13.94 -3.78
C ASP A 174 15.95 -13.09 -3.11
N GLU A 175 15.59 -12.17 -2.20
CA GLU A 175 16.52 -11.29 -1.50
C GLU A 175 16.73 -11.62 -0.01
N VAL A 176 17.89 -11.14 0.47
CA VAL A 176 18.42 -11.18 1.84
C VAL A 176 17.37 -10.72 2.86
N ASP A 177 17.45 -11.25 4.09
CA ASP A 177 16.56 -10.98 5.23
C ASP A 177 16.09 -9.52 5.38
N ALA A 178 16.88 -8.53 4.95
CA ALA A 178 16.54 -7.11 4.98
C ALA A 178 15.22 -6.76 4.28
N ALA A 179 14.89 -7.33 3.12
CA ALA A 179 13.61 -7.05 2.45
C ALA A 179 12.44 -7.56 3.30
N PHE A 180 12.54 -8.80 3.78
CA PHE A 180 11.55 -9.38 4.69
C PHE A 180 11.38 -8.55 5.97
N GLU A 181 12.46 -8.06 6.59
CA GLU A 181 12.37 -7.23 7.80
C GLU A 181 11.59 -5.92 7.57
N ARG A 182 11.60 -5.37 6.35
CA ARG A 182 10.83 -4.15 6.02
C ARG A 182 9.35 -4.43 5.99
N GLY A 183 8.93 -5.40 5.17
CA GLY A 183 7.53 -5.79 5.08
C GLY A 183 6.99 -6.31 6.40
N TYR A 184 7.79 -7.11 7.14
CA TYR A 184 7.43 -7.59 8.47
C TYR A 184 7.18 -6.43 9.44
N ALA A 185 8.00 -5.38 9.44
CA ALA A 185 7.79 -4.22 10.30
C ALA A 185 6.50 -3.46 9.97
N VAL A 186 6.10 -3.39 8.69
CA VAL A 186 4.81 -2.80 8.28
C VAL A 186 3.65 -3.66 8.77
N LEU A 187 3.71 -4.98 8.56
CA LEU A 187 2.70 -5.93 9.01
C LEU A 187 2.54 -5.90 10.54
N GLU A 188 3.65 -5.91 11.28
CA GLU A 188 3.64 -5.86 12.74
C GLU A 188 3.03 -4.54 13.24
N ALA A 189 3.39 -3.40 12.63
CA ALA A 189 2.82 -2.12 13.02
C ALA A 189 1.32 -2.06 12.75
N ALA A 190 0.88 -2.47 11.56
CA ALA A 190 -0.53 -2.47 11.20
C ALA A 190 -1.34 -3.42 12.11
N LEU A 191 -0.83 -4.62 12.39
CA LEU A 191 -1.53 -5.62 13.20
C LEU A 191 -1.56 -5.28 14.69
N MET A 192 -0.43 -4.87 15.26
CA MET A 192 -0.28 -4.73 16.72
C MET A 192 -0.59 -3.32 17.22
N ARG A 193 -0.40 -2.28 16.39
CA ARG A 193 -0.51 -0.87 16.83
C ARG A 193 -1.80 -0.19 16.40
N CYS A 194 -2.44 -0.66 15.32
CA CYS A 194 -3.73 -0.12 14.89
C CYS A 194 -4.87 -0.69 15.74
N LYS A 195 -5.93 0.08 15.90
CA LYS A 195 -7.15 -0.28 16.65
C LYS A 195 -8.28 -0.71 15.73
N THR A 196 -8.35 -0.14 14.54
CA THR A 196 -9.40 -0.40 13.55
C THR A 196 -9.28 -1.81 12.98
N SER A 197 -10.43 -2.46 12.78
CA SER A 197 -10.46 -3.80 12.20
C SER A 197 -9.98 -3.80 10.74
N ALA A 198 -10.19 -2.72 9.98
CA ALA A 198 -9.71 -2.58 8.60
C ALA A 198 -8.17 -2.67 8.49
N CYS A 199 -7.44 -1.92 9.32
CA CYS A 199 -5.97 -1.96 9.32
C CYS A 199 -5.43 -3.33 9.73
N ARG A 200 -6.00 -3.92 10.78
CA ARG A 200 -5.62 -5.25 11.27
C ARG A 200 -5.92 -6.32 10.23
N LEU A 201 -7.08 -6.23 9.58
CA LEU A 201 -7.46 -7.18 8.54
C LEU A 201 -6.52 -7.09 7.34
N SER A 202 -6.18 -5.88 6.86
CA SER A 202 -5.18 -5.72 5.80
C SER A 202 -3.83 -6.34 6.17
N ALA A 203 -3.38 -6.16 7.42
CA ALA A 203 -2.17 -6.81 7.90
C ALA A 203 -2.28 -8.34 7.92
N LEU A 204 -3.39 -8.89 8.41
CA LEU A 204 -3.64 -10.34 8.37
C LEU A 204 -3.67 -10.86 6.94
N HIS A 205 -4.27 -10.11 6.01
CA HIS A 205 -4.32 -10.45 4.61
C HIS A 205 -2.91 -10.53 3.99
N GLY A 206 -2.08 -9.50 4.20
CA GLY A 206 -0.67 -9.51 3.81
C GLY A 206 0.15 -10.63 4.46
N ILE A 207 -0.11 -10.96 5.73
CA ILE A 207 0.49 -12.12 6.40
C ILE A 207 0.10 -13.42 5.70
N GLY A 208 -1.18 -13.61 5.36
CA GLY A 208 -1.66 -14.82 4.70
C GLY A 208 -0.99 -15.07 3.36
N HIS A 209 -0.90 -14.04 2.52
CA HIS A 209 -0.13 -14.11 1.26
C HIS A 209 1.33 -14.46 1.50
N SER A 210 1.95 -13.84 2.50
CA SER A 210 3.36 -14.06 2.84
C SER A 210 3.64 -15.47 3.38
N VAL A 211 2.74 -16.02 4.21
CA VAL A 211 2.83 -17.40 4.74
C VAL A 211 2.83 -18.40 3.59
N ARG A 212 1.96 -18.20 2.59
CA ARG A 212 1.91 -19.05 1.39
C ARG A 212 3.17 -18.89 0.54
N MET A 213 3.67 -17.67 0.40
CA MET A 213 4.87 -17.36 -0.36
C MET A 213 6.15 -17.97 0.26
N PHE A 214 6.18 -18.13 1.58
CA PHE A 214 7.33 -18.61 2.35
C PHE A 214 7.11 -20.00 2.98
N GLU A 215 6.30 -20.86 2.38
CA GLU A 215 5.85 -22.13 2.99
C GLU A 215 6.99 -22.96 3.63
N GLU A 216 8.15 -23.03 2.98
CA GLU A 216 9.32 -23.81 3.43
C GLU A 216 10.39 -22.98 4.16
N SER A 217 10.14 -21.69 4.43
CA SER A 217 11.12 -20.78 5.05
C SER A 217 10.87 -20.56 6.55
N PRO A 218 11.92 -20.40 7.39
CA PRO A 218 11.77 -19.97 8.78
C PRO A 218 11.04 -18.62 8.96
N LYS A 219 10.95 -17.81 7.89
CA LYS A 219 10.15 -16.58 7.85
C LYS A 219 8.66 -16.84 8.14
N ASN A 220 8.16 -18.03 7.77
CA ASN A 220 6.78 -18.45 8.04
C ASN A 220 6.49 -18.55 9.53
N ASP A 221 7.41 -19.13 10.30
CA ASP A 221 7.24 -19.26 11.76
C ASP A 221 7.15 -17.90 12.45
N ARG A 222 7.90 -16.90 11.96
CA ARG A 222 7.80 -15.52 12.47
C ARG A 222 6.46 -14.87 12.15
N LEU A 223 5.95 -15.06 10.94
CA LEU A 223 4.63 -14.55 10.54
C LEU A 223 3.51 -15.22 11.37
N ARG A 224 3.57 -16.54 11.57
CA ARG A 224 2.63 -17.27 12.43
C ARG A 224 2.70 -16.82 13.88
N ALA A 225 3.90 -16.63 14.41
CA ALA A 225 4.10 -16.13 15.77
C ALA A 225 3.56 -14.71 15.96
N LEU A 226 3.64 -13.86 14.93
CA LEU A 226 3.03 -12.53 14.94
C LEU A 226 1.49 -12.63 15.07
N VAL A 227 0.85 -13.53 14.34
CA VAL A 227 -0.60 -13.78 14.46
C VAL A 227 -0.96 -14.34 15.83
N ASP A 228 -0.21 -15.32 16.34
CA ASP A 228 -0.43 -15.91 17.66
C ASP A 228 -0.33 -14.84 18.76
N ARG A 229 0.67 -13.96 18.67
CA ARG A 229 0.84 -12.84 19.59
C ARG A 229 -0.33 -11.86 19.51
N PHE A 230 -0.77 -11.51 18.31
CA PHE A 230 -1.95 -10.66 18.10
C PHE A 230 -3.19 -11.23 18.79
N LEU A 231 -3.48 -12.52 18.59
CA LEU A 231 -4.63 -13.20 19.21
C LEU A 231 -4.52 -13.30 20.74
N ALA A 232 -3.31 -13.35 21.29
CA ALA A 232 -3.07 -13.45 22.72
C ALA A 232 -3.12 -12.07 23.44
N GLU A 233 -2.65 -11.01 22.78
CA GLU A 233 -2.42 -9.70 23.41
C GLU A 233 -3.51 -8.66 23.09
N CYS A 234 -4.23 -8.82 21.99
CA CYS A 234 -5.24 -7.86 21.56
C CYS A 234 -6.67 -8.34 21.85
N GLU A 235 -7.56 -7.39 22.13
CA GLU A 235 -9.00 -7.65 22.05
C GLU A 235 -9.39 -7.72 20.57
N VAL A 236 -9.90 -8.88 20.14
CA VAL A 236 -10.20 -9.18 18.74
C VAL A 236 -11.65 -9.66 18.62
N PRO A 237 -12.49 -9.01 17.79
CA PRO A 237 -13.82 -9.51 17.48
C PRO A 237 -13.77 -10.92 16.91
N GLY A 238 -14.75 -11.78 17.23
CA GLY A 238 -14.73 -13.19 16.84
C GLY A 238 -14.50 -13.44 15.33
N TRP A 239 -15.11 -12.62 14.47
CA TRP A 239 -14.93 -12.72 13.02
C TRP A 239 -13.49 -12.43 12.56
N LEU A 240 -12.81 -11.48 13.20
CA LEU A 240 -11.44 -11.11 12.87
C LEU A 240 -10.47 -12.17 13.42
N ALA A 241 -10.81 -12.81 14.54
CA ALA A 241 -10.07 -13.96 15.06
C ALA A 241 -10.18 -15.18 14.12
N GLU A 242 -11.37 -15.43 13.54
CA GLU A 242 -11.55 -16.45 12.49
C GLU A 242 -10.68 -16.14 11.26
N TYR A 243 -10.65 -14.89 10.80
CA TYR A 243 -9.80 -14.49 9.69
C TYR A 243 -8.30 -14.60 10.02
N ALA A 244 -7.91 -14.26 11.25
CA ALA A 244 -6.53 -14.40 11.72
C ALA A 244 -6.07 -15.86 11.68
N ASP A 245 -6.94 -16.81 12.05
CA ASP A 245 -6.65 -18.24 11.92
C ASP A 245 -6.46 -18.64 10.45
N CYS A 246 -7.30 -18.15 9.53
CA CYS A 246 -7.09 -18.34 8.09
C CYS A 246 -5.73 -17.77 7.62
N ALA A 247 -5.38 -16.54 8.01
CA ALA A 247 -4.12 -15.89 7.69
C ALA A 247 -2.90 -16.68 8.20
N ARG A 248 -2.99 -17.24 9.41
CA ARG A 248 -1.93 -18.08 10.01
C ARG A 248 -1.54 -19.27 9.11
N PHE A 249 -2.51 -19.82 8.37
CA PHE A 249 -2.31 -20.95 7.46
C PHE A 249 -2.19 -20.55 5.99
N GLY A 250 -2.12 -19.25 5.68
CA GLY A 250 -2.05 -18.76 4.31
C GLY A 250 -3.33 -18.97 3.51
N ALA A 251 -4.47 -19.13 4.18
CA ALA A 251 -5.79 -19.40 3.61
C ALA A 251 -6.65 -18.12 3.51
N VAL A 252 -6.05 -17.03 3.03
CA VAL A 252 -6.74 -15.76 2.76
C VAL A 252 -7.18 -15.69 1.29
N GLN A 253 -8.19 -14.88 1.00
CA GLN A 253 -8.77 -14.69 -0.33
C GLN A 253 -8.59 -13.27 -0.84
#